data_AF-A0A1E5L8V5-F1
#
_entry.id   AF-A0A1E5L8V5-F1
#
_cell.length_a   1.000
_cell.length_b   1.000
_cell.length_c   1.000
_cell.angle_alpha   90.00
_cell.angle_beta   90.00
_cell.angle_gamma   90.00
#
_symmetry.space_group_name_H-M   'P 1'
#
loop_
_entity.id
_entity.type
_entity.pdbx_description
1 polymer ?
#
loop_
_entity_poly.entity_id
_entity_poly.type
_entity_poly.pdbx_seq_one_letter_code
_entity_poly.pdbx_strand_id
1 'polypeptide(L)'
;MSRNTDKASQSVFNILKKVVQESEEYCEELDEIRWVYGDKENTKFLTEAQIVNSYEIMPKKKSAIIAYEHRKFFVTSGFGKETVSPTFLDPFEINPGLFTLIIHELEVNIASNVRPREIINEVMSSYKGICGYTGHDFKELLKYFETICIFEILPTCPLVVEDIESFIGLYLCYENTLRVLPFSKDTLEKYMLVFEQKFSKQFKENILVSLSSTNFKYCYLDLYRCIEMLYPFIYLGKFYENLEPTTLTMVDLAIKLHDDLAWKPVERNAIKKIIDETPAQFLERLTNAKYIHINEERHCGDWIYDIRNSIVHLRHNQKSMNLEKVPWDMLVIGMLDLLEYWYNHFSKHLLDEKDILKPE
;
A
#
# COMPACT_ATOMS: atom_id res chain seq x y z
N MET A 1 18.22 -6.73 -19.51
CA MET A 1 19.15 -7.89 -19.39
C MET A 1 18.31 -9.12 -19.13
N SER A 2 18.53 -10.24 -19.84
CA SER A 2 17.78 -11.48 -19.60
C SER A 2 18.13 -12.05 -18.22
N ARG A 3 17.12 -12.47 -17.45
CA ARG A 3 17.31 -13.09 -16.12
C ARG A 3 18.02 -14.45 -16.26
N ASN A 4 18.89 -14.78 -15.29
CA ASN A 4 19.55 -16.10 -15.24
C ASN A 4 18.58 -17.13 -14.63
N THR A 5 18.13 -18.08 -15.45
CA THR A 5 17.10 -19.08 -15.10
C THR A 5 17.54 -20.00 -13.97
N ASP A 6 18.80 -20.42 -13.97
CA ASP A 6 19.36 -21.33 -12.97
C ASP A 6 19.43 -20.65 -11.61
N LYS A 7 19.88 -19.38 -11.58
CA LYS A 7 19.94 -18.58 -10.36
C LYS A 7 18.54 -18.33 -9.77
N ALA A 8 17.56 -18.00 -10.61
CA ALA A 8 16.19 -17.75 -10.18
C ALA A 8 15.51 -19.04 -9.69
N SER A 9 15.74 -20.18 -10.36
CA SER A 9 15.25 -21.47 -9.87
C SER A 9 15.89 -21.82 -8.53
N GLN A 10 17.20 -21.63 -8.40
CA GLN A 10 17.93 -21.95 -7.17
C GLN A 10 17.45 -21.10 -5.98
N SER A 11 17.02 -19.85 -6.18
CA SER A 11 16.51 -19.03 -5.07
C SER A 11 15.23 -19.60 -4.44
N VAL A 12 14.36 -20.24 -5.22
CA VAL A 12 13.16 -20.91 -4.68
C VAL A 12 13.57 -21.94 -3.63
N PHE A 13 14.54 -22.79 -3.97
CA PHE A 13 15.04 -23.81 -3.06
C PHE A 13 15.88 -23.22 -1.93
N ASN A 14 16.60 -22.12 -2.14
CA ASN A 14 17.36 -21.48 -1.07
C ASN A 14 16.47 -20.96 0.06
N ILE A 15 15.28 -20.44 -0.27
CA ILE A 15 14.29 -20.02 0.75
C ILE A 15 13.82 -21.24 1.56
N LEU A 16 13.52 -22.36 0.90
CA LEU A 16 13.13 -23.61 1.56
C LEU A 16 14.26 -24.21 2.41
N LYS A 17 15.50 -24.19 1.90
CA LYS A 17 16.70 -24.65 2.60
C LYS A 17 16.91 -23.86 3.89
N LYS A 18 16.71 -22.54 3.85
CA LYS A 18 16.85 -21.68 5.03
C LYS A 18 15.93 -22.12 6.17
N VAL A 19 14.68 -22.48 5.87
CA VAL A 19 13.74 -23.00 6.88
C VAL A 19 14.21 -24.32 7.50
N VAL A 20 14.80 -25.21 6.69
CA VAL A 20 15.36 -26.47 7.19
C VAL A 20 16.61 -26.19 8.05
N GLN A 21 17.50 -25.29 7.63
CA GLN A 21 18.72 -24.92 8.35
C GLN A 21 18.45 -24.23 9.69
N GLU A 22 17.39 -23.43 9.76
CA GLU A 22 16.96 -22.77 11.00
C GLU A 22 16.22 -23.73 11.96
N SER A 23 15.95 -24.97 11.53
CA SER A 23 15.32 -26.01 12.34
C SER A 23 16.36 -26.98 12.95
N GLU A 24 15.94 -27.76 13.94
CA GLU A 24 16.77 -28.84 14.52
C GLU A 24 16.76 -30.12 13.66
N GLU A 25 16.10 -30.13 12.51
CA GLU A 25 16.01 -31.30 11.64
C GLU A 25 17.26 -31.46 10.77
N TYR A 26 17.70 -32.70 10.57
CA TYR A 26 18.87 -33.04 9.75
C TYR A 26 18.46 -33.46 8.33
N CYS A 27 19.19 -33.00 7.32
CA CYS A 27 19.01 -33.37 5.91
C CYS A 27 20.38 -33.41 5.22
N GLU A 28 20.79 -34.58 4.71
CA GLU A 28 22.11 -34.77 4.08
C GLU A 28 22.19 -34.10 2.71
N GLU A 29 21.08 -34.17 1.98
CA GLU A 29 20.98 -33.75 0.59
C GLU A 29 20.72 -32.25 0.44
N LEU A 30 20.83 -31.49 1.53
CA LEU A 30 20.43 -30.09 1.60
C LEU A 30 21.10 -29.25 0.51
N ASP A 31 22.36 -29.51 0.18
CA ASP A 31 23.13 -28.75 -0.80
C ASP A 31 22.97 -29.21 -2.26
N GLU A 32 22.21 -30.29 -2.49
CA GLU A 32 22.01 -30.82 -3.84
C GLU A 32 21.28 -29.85 -4.77
N ILE A 33 21.57 -29.97 -6.08
CA ILE A 33 21.04 -29.08 -7.11
C ILE A 33 19.59 -29.45 -7.43
N ARG A 34 18.71 -28.45 -7.45
CA ARG A 34 17.27 -28.57 -7.72
C ARG A 34 16.79 -27.42 -8.60
N TRP A 35 15.79 -27.67 -9.41
CA TRP A 35 15.15 -26.64 -10.23
C TRP A 35 13.64 -26.84 -10.31
N VAL A 36 12.92 -25.78 -10.67
CA VAL A 36 11.48 -25.82 -10.97
C VAL A 36 11.34 -26.29 -12.41
N TYR A 37 10.52 -27.32 -12.64
CA TYR A 37 10.22 -27.80 -13.98
C TYR A 37 9.41 -26.76 -14.77
N GLY A 38 9.77 -26.53 -16.04
CA GLY A 38 9.07 -25.62 -16.93
C GLY A 38 9.42 -25.89 -18.39
N ASP A 39 8.48 -25.59 -19.29
CA ASP A 39 8.71 -25.64 -20.73
C ASP A 39 9.32 -24.33 -21.29
N LYS A 40 9.50 -24.28 -22.61
CA LYS A 40 10.07 -23.11 -23.30
C LYS A 40 9.22 -21.85 -23.14
N GLU A 41 7.90 -21.98 -23.07
CA GLU A 41 6.98 -20.83 -22.95
C GLU A 41 7.04 -20.25 -21.54
N ASN A 42 7.04 -21.11 -20.54
CA ASN A 42 7.23 -20.74 -19.14
C ASN A 42 8.60 -20.09 -18.90
N THR A 43 9.63 -20.57 -19.61
CA THR A 43 10.97 -19.97 -19.53
C THR A 43 10.94 -18.51 -20.00
N LYS A 44 10.13 -18.15 -21.01
CA LYS A 44 10.01 -16.76 -21.47
C LYS A 44 9.45 -15.84 -20.39
N PHE A 45 8.41 -16.26 -19.68
CA PHE A 45 7.90 -15.49 -18.53
C PHE A 45 9.02 -15.21 -17.52
N LEU A 46 9.83 -16.21 -17.19
CA LEU A 46 10.94 -16.04 -16.25
C LEU A 46 12.04 -15.12 -16.79
N THR A 47 12.36 -15.18 -18.09
CA THR A 47 13.50 -14.44 -18.65
C THR A 47 13.16 -13.03 -19.11
N GLU A 48 11.93 -12.80 -19.55
CA GLU A 48 11.51 -11.57 -20.23
C GLU A 48 10.58 -10.70 -19.38
N ALA A 49 9.80 -11.27 -18.45
CA ALA A 49 8.93 -10.47 -17.58
C ALA A 49 9.76 -9.67 -16.55
N GLN A 50 9.29 -8.47 -16.23
CA GLN A 50 9.99 -7.53 -15.35
C GLN A 50 9.06 -7.00 -14.28
N ILE A 51 9.51 -7.03 -13.02
CA ILE A 51 8.86 -6.26 -11.96
C ILE A 51 9.16 -4.78 -12.22
N VAL A 52 8.11 -4.02 -12.55
CA VAL A 52 8.18 -2.59 -12.84
C VAL A 52 8.07 -1.77 -11.55
N ASN A 53 7.25 -2.25 -10.62
CA ASN A 53 7.09 -1.64 -9.30
C ASN A 53 6.79 -2.73 -8.27
N SER A 54 7.22 -2.52 -7.02
CA SER A 54 6.96 -3.44 -5.91
C SER A 54 6.78 -2.66 -4.61
N TYR A 55 5.89 -3.13 -3.76
CA TYR A 55 5.57 -2.49 -2.49
C TYR A 55 5.32 -3.53 -1.40
N GLU A 56 5.89 -3.34 -0.21
CA GLU A 56 5.62 -4.15 0.97
C GLU A 56 4.79 -3.33 1.96
N ILE A 57 3.49 -3.62 2.04
CA ILE A 57 2.56 -2.86 2.89
C ILE A 57 2.69 -3.24 4.37
N MET A 58 2.96 -4.51 4.63
CA MET A 58 3.10 -5.08 5.96
C MET A 58 4.15 -6.19 5.89
N PRO A 59 4.76 -6.57 7.03
CA PRO A 59 5.68 -7.69 7.06
C PRO A 59 5.06 -8.92 6.38
N LYS A 60 5.76 -9.44 5.38
CA LYS A 60 5.34 -10.62 4.58
C LYS A 60 4.19 -10.40 3.60
N LYS A 61 3.64 -9.19 3.48
CA LYS A 61 2.59 -8.83 2.52
C LYS A 61 3.18 -7.94 1.44
N LYS A 62 3.49 -8.56 0.30
CA LYS A 62 4.18 -7.91 -0.82
C LYS A 62 3.28 -7.86 -2.04
N SER A 63 3.37 -6.78 -2.79
CA SER A 63 2.66 -6.62 -4.05
C SER A 63 3.61 -6.13 -5.12
N ALA A 64 3.31 -6.43 -6.37
CA ALA A 64 4.11 -6.02 -7.51
C ALA A 64 3.29 -5.79 -8.77
N ILE A 65 3.84 -4.97 -9.66
CA ILE A 65 3.40 -4.84 -11.04
C ILE A 65 4.44 -5.52 -11.92
N ILE A 66 4.01 -6.52 -12.69
CA ILE A 66 4.86 -7.24 -13.65
C ILE A 66 4.47 -6.80 -15.06
N ALA A 67 5.44 -6.39 -15.87
CA ALA A 67 5.27 -6.19 -17.31
C ALA A 67 5.83 -7.39 -18.07
N TYR A 68 5.07 -7.89 -19.03
CA TYR A 68 5.50 -8.94 -19.95
C TYR A 68 4.86 -8.69 -21.32
N GLU A 69 5.68 -8.54 -22.35
CA GLU A 69 5.24 -8.11 -23.69
C GLU A 69 4.41 -6.80 -23.61
N HIS A 70 3.17 -6.81 -24.09
CA HIS A 70 2.23 -5.68 -24.02
C HIS A 70 1.23 -5.79 -22.86
N ARG A 71 1.44 -6.75 -21.95
CA ARG A 71 0.54 -7.06 -20.84
C ARG A 71 1.16 -6.65 -19.52
N LYS A 72 0.31 -6.30 -18.57
CA LYS A 72 0.69 -5.90 -17.23
C LYS A 72 -0.10 -6.72 -16.23
N PHE A 73 0.54 -7.13 -15.15
CA PHE A 73 -0.05 -7.98 -14.12
C PHE A 73 0.14 -7.34 -12.75
N PHE A 74 -0.92 -7.33 -11.95
CA PHE A 74 -0.86 -7.02 -10.53
C PHE A 74 -0.72 -8.32 -9.75
N VAL A 75 0.28 -8.40 -8.88
CA VAL A 75 0.59 -9.58 -8.07
C VAL A 75 0.49 -9.21 -6.61
N THR A 76 -0.11 -10.10 -5.81
CA THR A 76 -0.12 -10.01 -4.36
C THR A 76 0.42 -11.31 -3.75
N SER A 77 1.19 -11.18 -2.67
CA SER A 77 1.81 -12.29 -1.93
C SER A 77 1.52 -12.17 -0.44
N GLY A 78 1.05 -13.25 0.17
CA GLY A 78 0.59 -13.31 1.55
C GLY A 78 -0.83 -12.77 1.75
N PHE A 79 -1.53 -12.37 0.71
CA PHE A 79 -2.91 -11.90 0.84
C PHE A 79 -3.88 -13.09 0.93
N GLY A 80 -5.10 -12.87 1.42
CA GLY A 80 -6.15 -13.89 1.37
C GLY A 80 -6.46 -14.28 -0.08
N LYS A 81 -7.01 -15.49 -0.29
CA LYS A 81 -7.56 -15.87 -1.59
C LYS A 81 -8.89 -15.14 -1.78
N GLU A 82 -8.92 -14.22 -2.75
CA GLU A 82 -10.09 -13.42 -3.05
C GLU A 82 -11.20 -14.22 -3.73
N THR A 83 -12.43 -13.78 -3.49
CA THR A 83 -13.61 -14.15 -4.27
C THR A 83 -14.11 -13.01 -5.18
N VAL A 84 -13.64 -11.78 -4.95
CA VAL A 84 -14.06 -10.57 -5.68
C VAL A 84 -12.88 -9.61 -5.84
N SER A 85 -12.59 -9.22 -7.08
CA SER A 85 -11.57 -8.22 -7.43
C SER A 85 -12.20 -7.01 -8.15
N PRO A 86 -11.49 -5.86 -8.22
CA PRO A 86 -11.86 -4.76 -9.10
C PRO A 86 -12.11 -5.22 -10.55
N THR A 87 -13.07 -4.60 -11.25
CA THR A 87 -13.49 -5.04 -12.61
C THR A 87 -12.42 -4.91 -13.69
N PHE A 88 -11.37 -4.14 -13.43
CA PHE A 88 -10.21 -3.99 -14.32
C PHE A 88 -9.07 -4.98 -14.02
N LEU A 89 -9.26 -5.89 -13.05
CA LEU A 89 -8.32 -6.94 -12.66
C LEU A 89 -8.95 -8.31 -12.95
N ASP A 90 -8.43 -8.99 -13.97
CA ASP A 90 -8.88 -10.33 -14.35
C ASP A 90 -7.94 -11.39 -13.75
N PRO A 91 -8.43 -12.38 -12.97
CA PRO A 91 -7.57 -13.41 -12.38
C PRO A 91 -6.76 -14.17 -13.45
N PHE A 92 -5.46 -14.32 -13.20
CA PHE A 92 -4.53 -15.00 -14.11
C PHE A 92 -3.91 -16.23 -13.45
N GLU A 93 -3.89 -17.37 -14.15
CA GLU A 93 -3.31 -18.60 -13.61
C GLU A 93 -1.77 -18.47 -13.51
N ILE A 94 -1.25 -18.74 -12.32
CA ILE A 94 0.19 -18.77 -12.08
C ILE A 94 0.83 -19.95 -12.85
N ASN A 95 1.89 -19.64 -13.58
CA ASN A 95 2.69 -20.63 -14.31
C ASN A 95 4.09 -20.78 -13.67
N PRO A 96 4.86 -21.84 -13.99
CA PRO A 96 6.18 -22.07 -13.39
C PRO A 96 7.16 -20.89 -13.54
N GLY A 97 7.09 -20.17 -14.65
CA GLY A 97 7.96 -19.03 -14.93
C GLY A 97 7.65 -17.84 -14.03
N LEU A 98 6.37 -17.45 -13.95
CA LEU A 98 5.89 -16.41 -13.06
C LEU A 98 6.10 -16.77 -11.59
N PHE A 99 5.82 -18.02 -11.21
CA PHE A 99 6.11 -18.53 -9.86
C PHE A 99 7.58 -18.30 -9.50
N THR A 100 8.50 -18.81 -10.33
CA THR A 100 9.93 -18.69 -10.07
C THR A 100 10.37 -17.23 -10.01
N LEU A 101 9.86 -16.39 -10.92
CA LEU A 101 10.11 -14.94 -10.93
C LEU A 101 9.67 -14.27 -9.62
N ILE A 102 8.42 -14.50 -9.22
CA ILE A 102 7.80 -13.87 -8.06
C ILE A 102 8.55 -14.28 -6.79
N ILE A 103 8.82 -15.58 -6.61
CA ILE A 103 9.58 -16.05 -5.45
C ILE A 103 10.99 -15.46 -5.44
N HIS A 104 11.67 -15.41 -6.59
CA HIS A 104 13.03 -14.90 -6.71
C HIS A 104 13.15 -13.42 -6.37
N GLU A 105 12.28 -12.58 -6.93
CA GLU A 105 12.43 -11.13 -6.84
C GLU A 105 11.64 -10.51 -5.69
N LEU A 106 10.48 -11.07 -5.35
CA LEU A 106 9.73 -10.59 -4.18
C LEU A 106 10.18 -11.26 -2.89
N GLU A 107 11.05 -12.27 -2.91
CA GLU A 107 11.45 -13.03 -1.71
C GLU A 107 10.22 -13.42 -0.88
N VAL A 108 9.29 -14.11 -1.54
CA VAL A 108 8.03 -14.53 -0.92
C VAL A 108 8.31 -15.43 0.27
N ASN A 109 7.57 -15.19 1.36
CA ASN A 109 7.77 -15.91 2.61
C ASN A 109 7.20 -17.32 2.55
N ILE A 110 7.75 -18.20 3.39
CA ILE A 110 7.18 -19.52 3.65
C ILE A 110 5.89 -19.37 4.45
N ALA A 111 4.87 -20.16 4.07
CA ALA A 111 3.59 -20.14 4.74
C ALA A 111 3.73 -20.59 6.20
N SER A 112 3.01 -19.91 7.09
CA SER A 112 3.15 -20.09 8.56
C SER A 112 2.85 -21.50 9.09
N ASN A 113 2.15 -22.34 8.31
CA ASN A 113 1.77 -23.71 8.67
C ASN A 113 2.75 -24.80 8.18
N VAL A 114 3.81 -24.43 7.45
CA VAL A 114 4.74 -25.38 6.85
C VAL A 114 5.69 -25.97 7.89
N ARG A 115 5.86 -27.29 7.86
CA ARG A 115 6.80 -27.99 8.74
C ARG A 115 8.11 -28.31 8.02
N PRO A 116 9.29 -28.10 8.64
CA PRO A 116 10.57 -28.43 8.01
C PRO A 116 10.66 -29.88 7.52
N ARG A 117 10.10 -30.85 8.26
CA ARG A 117 10.04 -32.27 7.84
C ARG A 117 9.30 -32.51 6.53
N GLU A 118 8.25 -31.74 6.25
CA GLU A 118 7.49 -31.86 5.00
C GLU A 118 8.37 -31.41 3.82
N ILE A 119 9.11 -30.30 3.99
CA ILE A 119 10.08 -29.83 3.00
C ILE A 119 11.18 -30.89 2.77
N ILE A 120 11.72 -31.50 3.83
CA ILE A 120 12.76 -32.53 3.70
C ILE A 120 12.24 -33.71 2.89
N ASN A 121 11.10 -34.28 3.30
CA ASN A 121 10.57 -35.50 2.74
C ASN A 121 10.09 -35.34 1.30
N GLU A 122 9.48 -34.20 0.97
CA GLU A 122 8.79 -34.02 -0.31
C GLU A 122 9.61 -33.19 -1.31
N VAL A 123 10.49 -32.29 -0.85
CA VAL A 123 11.30 -31.44 -1.72
C VAL A 123 12.77 -31.83 -1.70
N MET A 124 13.37 -31.99 -0.51
CA MET A 124 14.81 -32.24 -0.42
C MET A 124 15.19 -33.68 -0.83
N SER A 125 14.30 -34.64 -0.66
CA SER A 125 14.53 -36.04 -1.08
C SER A 125 14.71 -36.23 -2.60
N SER A 126 14.35 -35.24 -3.44
CA SER A 126 14.44 -35.30 -4.91
C SER A 126 15.35 -34.21 -5.47
N TYR A 127 16.43 -34.62 -6.17
CA TYR A 127 17.48 -33.72 -6.67
C TYR A 127 18.24 -34.29 -7.88
N LYS A 128 19.10 -33.45 -8.47
CA LYS A 128 19.95 -33.80 -9.60
C LYS A 128 20.93 -34.92 -9.24
N GLY A 129 20.71 -36.11 -9.79
CA GLY A 129 21.51 -37.31 -9.49
C GLY A 129 20.64 -38.53 -9.17
N ILE A 130 19.39 -38.29 -8.76
CA ILE A 130 18.39 -39.35 -8.62
C ILE A 130 17.83 -39.74 -9.99
N CYS A 131 17.69 -41.05 -10.21
CA CYS A 131 17.14 -41.59 -11.45
C CYS A 131 15.71 -41.06 -11.70
N GLY A 132 15.48 -40.49 -12.88
CA GLY A 132 14.18 -39.95 -13.28
C GLY A 132 13.89 -38.52 -12.82
N TYR A 133 14.83 -37.84 -12.14
CA TYR A 133 14.64 -36.45 -11.74
C TYR A 133 14.61 -35.49 -12.94
N THR A 134 13.51 -34.75 -13.09
CA THR A 134 13.30 -33.79 -14.18
C THR A 134 13.09 -32.35 -13.70
N GLY A 135 13.15 -32.12 -12.39
CA GLY A 135 12.73 -30.87 -11.73
C GLY A 135 11.48 -31.07 -10.89
N HIS A 136 11.19 -30.10 -10.03
CA HIS A 136 9.99 -30.08 -9.18
C HIS A 136 8.81 -29.42 -9.90
N ASP A 137 7.60 -29.97 -9.79
CA ASP A 137 6.39 -29.26 -10.22
C ASP A 137 6.17 -28.04 -9.32
N PHE A 138 6.00 -26.87 -9.92
CA PHE A 138 5.73 -25.65 -9.18
C PHE A 138 4.45 -25.74 -8.34
N LYS A 139 3.44 -26.54 -8.74
CA LYS A 139 2.21 -26.72 -7.97
C LYS A 139 2.48 -27.43 -6.65
N GLU A 140 3.44 -28.35 -6.62
CA GLU A 140 3.89 -29.03 -5.41
C GLU A 140 4.67 -28.09 -4.49
N LEU A 141 5.44 -27.16 -5.07
CA LEU A 141 6.19 -26.16 -4.31
C LEU A 141 5.31 -25.03 -3.78
N LEU A 142 4.27 -24.64 -4.52
CA LEU A 142 3.41 -23.50 -4.21
C LEU A 142 2.78 -23.58 -2.81
N LYS A 143 2.50 -24.79 -2.31
CA LYS A 143 1.92 -25.02 -0.98
C LYS A 143 2.83 -24.63 0.19
N TYR A 144 4.13 -24.50 -0.04
CA TYR A 144 5.09 -24.09 1.00
C TYR A 144 5.24 -22.58 1.12
N PHE A 145 4.76 -21.81 0.14
CA PHE A 145 4.87 -20.36 0.13
C PHE A 145 3.56 -19.72 0.57
N GLU A 146 3.65 -18.50 1.10
CA GLU A 146 2.49 -17.64 1.32
C GLU A 146 1.69 -17.48 0.02
N THR A 147 0.37 -17.32 0.14
CA THR A 147 -0.55 -17.27 -1.01
C THR A 147 -0.10 -16.24 -2.05
N ILE A 148 -0.02 -16.65 -3.32
CA ILE A 148 0.25 -15.76 -4.45
C ILE A 148 -1.01 -15.66 -5.31
N CYS A 149 -1.47 -14.43 -5.55
CA CYS A 149 -2.54 -14.12 -6.49
C CYS A 149 -1.96 -13.25 -7.62
N ILE A 150 -2.37 -13.53 -8.86
CA ILE A 150 -1.96 -12.79 -10.04
C ILE A 150 -3.22 -12.34 -10.78
N PHE A 151 -3.25 -11.09 -11.18
CA PHE A 151 -4.32 -10.50 -11.98
C PHE A 151 -3.73 -9.84 -13.21
N GLU A 152 -4.31 -10.06 -14.38
CA GLU A 152 -4.04 -9.25 -15.55
C GLU A 152 -4.74 -7.89 -15.41
N ILE A 153 -4.00 -6.82 -15.67
CA ILE A 153 -4.53 -5.45 -15.68
C ILE A 153 -5.13 -5.20 -17.06
N LEU A 154 -6.45 -5.07 -17.10
CA LEU A 154 -7.18 -4.88 -18.35
C LEU A 154 -6.90 -3.49 -18.96
N PRO A 155 -6.97 -3.33 -20.30
CA PRO A 155 -6.80 -2.02 -20.95
C PRO A 155 -7.80 -0.95 -20.52
N THR A 156 -8.92 -1.35 -19.90
CA THR A 156 -9.95 -0.47 -19.34
C THR A 156 -9.59 0.07 -17.95
N CYS A 157 -8.43 -0.28 -17.39
CA CYS A 157 -7.98 0.17 -16.09
C CYS A 157 -7.89 1.71 -16.05
N PRO A 158 -8.57 2.37 -15.10
CA PRO A 158 -8.52 3.83 -14.97
C PRO A 158 -7.23 4.32 -14.29
N LEU A 159 -6.44 3.40 -13.72
CA LEU A 159 -5.26 3.71 -12.91
C LEU A 159 -4.00 3.82 -13.77
N VAL A 160 -3.07 4.63 -13.28
CA VAL A 160 -1.71 4.68 -13.79
C VAL A 160 -0.97 3.46 -13.22
N VAL A 161 -0.21 2.75 -14.06
CA VAL A 161 0.37 1.45 -13.69
C VAL A 161 1.47 1.59 -12.64
N GLU A 162 2.16 2.72 -12.66
CA GLU A 162 3.23 3.07 -11.75
C GLU A 162 2.71 3.33 -10.33
N ASP A 163 1.40 3.55 -10.18
CA ASP A 163 0.71 3.85 -8.93
C ASP A 163 0.21 2.56 -8.24
N ILE A 164 1.17 1.79 -7.74
CA ILE A 164 0.92 0.51 -7.09
C ILE A 164 0.08 0.68 -5.81
N GLU A 165 0.19 1.82 -5.12
CA GLU A 165 -0.57 2.14 -3.93
C GLU A 165 -2.08 2.11 -4.19
N SER A 166 -2.52 2.66 -5.34
CA SER A 166 -3.92 2.58 -5.75
C SER A 166 -4.38 1.17 -6.07
N PHE A 167 -3.55 0.35 -6.72
CA PHE A 167 -3.89 -1.06 -6.95
C PHE A 167 -4.07 -1.81 -5.63
N ILE A 168 -3.15 -1.64 -4.68
CA ILE A 168 -3.22 -2.30 -3.37
C ILE A 168 -4.40 -1.75 -2.56
N GLY A 169 -4.60 -0.44 -2.55
CA GLY A 169 -5.69 0.20 -1.82
C GLY A 169 -7.05 -0.28 -2.29
N LEU A 170 -7.28 -0.29 -3.61
CA LEU A 170 -8.52 -0.79 -4.19
C LEU A 170 -8.68 -2.29 -3.90
N TYR A 171 -7.66 -3.11 -4.10
CA TYR A 171 -7.67 -4.53 -3.72
C TYR A 171 -8.10 -4.73 -2.27
N LEU A 172 -7.49 -3.99 -1.33
CA LEU A 172 -7.83 -4.06 0.09
C LEU A 172 -9.24 -3.56 0.42
N CYS A 173 -9.84 -2.69 -0.38
CA CYS A 173 -11.24 -2.30 -0.21
C CYS A 173 -12.21 -3.44 -0.57
N TYR A 174 -11.84 -4.33 -1.50
CA TYR A 174 -12.62 -5.53 -1.83
C TYR A 174 -12.32 -6.70 -0.86
N GLU A 175 -11.06 -6.87 -0.45
CA GLU A 175 -10.65 -8.01 0.40
C GLU A 175 -10.92 -7.79 1.89
N ASN A 176 -11.94 -8.47 2.41
CA ASN A 176 -12.35 -8.32 3.82
C ASN A 176 -11.35 -8.95 4.82
N THR A 177 -10.58 -9.98 4.43
CA THR A 177 -9.84 -10.81 5.42
C THR A 177 -8.62 -10.13 6.03
N LEU A 178 -8.12 -9.07 5.38
CA LEU A 178 -6.93 -8.34 5.82
C LEU A 178 -7.24 -7.06 6.58
N ARG A 179 -8.50 -6.60 6.56
CA ARG A 179 -8.90 -5.39 7.27
C ARG A 179 -9.22 -5.73 8.72
N VAL A 180 -8.45 -5.15 9.63
CA VAL A 180 -8.65 -5.31 11.08
C VAL A 180 -9.76 -4.40 11.58
N LEU A 181 -9.85 -3.17 11.05
CA LEU A 181 -10.85 -2.21 11.45
C LEU A 181 -12.20 -2.47 10.76
N PRO A 182 -13.33 -2.37 11.50
CA PRO A 182 -14.66 -2.63 10.96
C PRO A 182 -15.20 -1.40 10.21
N PHE A 183 -14.55 -1.02 9.12
CA PHE A 183 -15.00 0.09 8.27
C PHE A 183 -16.38 -0.19 7.68
N SER A 184 -17.26 0.82 7.67
CA SER A 184 -18.55 0.71 6.98
C SER A 184 -18.37 0.68 5.46
N LYS A 185 -19.44 0.27 4.76
CA LYS A 185 -19.46 0.27 3.29
C LYS A 185 -19.15 1.66 2.73
N ASP A 186 -19.79 2.69 3.30
CA ASP A 186 -19.60 4.09 2.90
C ASP A 186 -18.14 4.52 3.07
N THR A 187 -17.48 4.12 4.16
CA THR A 187 -16.06 4.41 4.39
C THR A 187 -15.18 3.73 3.33
N LEU A 188 -15.46 2.47 2.99
CA LEU A 188 -14.71 1.75 1.96
C LEU A 188 -14.92 2.35 0.56
N GLU A 189 -16.16 2.70 0.21
CA GLU A 189 -16.48 3.42 -1.03
C GLU A 189 -15.71 4.74 -1.10
N LYS A 190 -15.58 5.45 0.03
CA LYS A 190 -14.80 6.68 0.07
C LYS A 190 -13.30 6.44 -0.13
N TYR A 191 -12.73 5.41 0.49
CA TYR A 191 -11.34 5.01 0.22
C TYR A 191 -11.13 4.69 -1.26
N MET A 192 -12.05 3.91 -1.88
CA MET A 192 -11.98 3.58 -3.30
C MET A 192 -11.94 4.85 -4.16
N LEU A 193 -12.84 5.81 -3.93
CA LEU A 193 -12.86 7.08 -4.65
C LEU A 193 -11.53 7.84 -4.52
N VAL A 194 -10.93 7.85 -3.33
CA VAL A 194 -9.65 8.52 -3.09
C VAL A 194 -8.49 7.84 -3.83
N PHE A 195 -8.45 6.50 -3.89
CA PHE A 195 -7.44 5.77 -4.66
C PHE A 195 -7.62 5.93 -6.18
N GLU A 196 -8.84 6.14 -6.66
CA GLU A 196 -9.09 6.42 -8.08
C GLU A 196 -8.63 7.81 -8.53
N GLN A 197 -8.45 8.76 -7.59
CA GLN A 197 -7.95 10.10 -7.92
C GLN A 197 -6.45 10.09 -8.25
N LYS A 198 -6.03 11.06 -9.07
CA LYS A 198 -4.62 11.30 -9.39
C LYS A 198 -3.98 12.20 -8.34
N PHE A 199 -3.67 11.63 -7.18
CA PHE A 199 -2.91 12.28 -6.11
C PHE A 199 -1.47 11.79 -6.08
N SER A 200 -0.60 12.54 -5.38
CA SER A 200 0.81 12.18 -5.24
C SER A 200 1.00 10.86 -4.52
N LYS A 201 2.09 10.16 -4.84
CA LYS A 201 2.44 8.88 -4.22
C LYS A 201 2.45 8.96 -2.69
N GLN A 202 3.09 9.99 -2.13
CA GLN A 202 3.20 10.19 -0.69
C GLN A 202 1.84 10.30 0.01
N PHE A 203 0.85 10.91 -0.64
CA PHE A 203 -0.52 10.96 -0.11
C PHE A 203 -1.13 9.56 -0.11
N LYS A 204 -1.06 8.85 -1.24
CA LYS A 204 -1.64 7.50 -1.38
C LYS A 204 -1.01 6.48 -0.44
N GLU A 205 0.30 6.57 -0.19
CA GLU A 205 0.98 5.76 0.82
C GLU A 205 0.35 5.95 2.21
N ASN A 206 0.09 7.19 2.64
CA ASN A 206 -0.55 7.45 3.94
C ASN A 206 -2.02 6.97 3.97
N ILE A 207 -2.77 7.14 2.88
CA ILE A 207 -4.14 6.59 2.75
C ILE A 207 -4.13 5.05 2.82
N LEU A 208 -3.13 4.41 2.22
CA LEU A 208 -2.96 2.96 2.25
C LEU A 208 -2.62 2.45 3.67
N VAL A 209 -1.73 3.15 4.38
CA VAL A 209 -1.39 2.83 5.77
C VAL A 209 -2.60 3.06 6.69
N SER A 210 -3.42 4.08 6.46
CA SER A 210 -4.63 4.31 7.26
C SER A 210 -5.69 3.22 7.03
N LEU A 211 -5.87 2.74 5.79
CA LEU A 211 -6.77 1.64 5.48
C LEU A 211 -6.31 0.31 6.12
N SER A 212 -5.00 0.08 6.18
CA SER A 212 -4.41 -1.14 6.75
C SER A 212 -4.16 -1.08 8.27
N SER A 213 -4.53 0.01 8.92
CA SER A 213 -4.30 0.21 10.35
C SER A 213 -5.03 -0.81 11.23
N THR A 214 -4.40 -1.15 12.36
CA THR A 214 -4.94 -2.09 13.37
C THR A 214 -5.81 -1.42 14.44
N ASN A 215 -5.75 -0.09 14.54
CA ASN A 215 -6.49 0.69 15.52
C ASN A 215 -6.92 2.03 14.89
N PHE A 216 -8.14 2.48 15.18
CA PHE A 216 -8.67 3.74 14.68
C PHE A 216 -7.83 4.97 15.08
N LYS A 217 -7.15 4.94 16.23
CA LYS A 217 -6.22 6.01 16.63
C LYS A 217 -5.06 6.14 15.66
N TYR A 218 -4.51 5.03 15.17
CA TYR A 218 -3.41 5.05 14.19
C TYR A 218 -3.92 5.45 12.81
N CYS A 219 -5.03 4.85 12.37
CA CYS A 219 -5.74 5.24 11.15
C CYS A 219 -5.97 6.77 11.10
N TYR A 220 -6.47 7.33 12.21
CA TYR A 220 -6.68 8.76 12.36
C TYR A 220 -5.38 9.58 12.23
N LEU A 221 -4.28 9.13 12.84
CA LEU A 221 -3.01 9.85 12.78
C LEU A 221 -2.44 9.87 11.35
N ASP A 222 -2.56 8.77 10.60
CA ASP A 222 -2.06 8.71 9.22
C ASP A 222 -2.89 9.62 8.28
N LEU A 223 -4.21 9.66 8.47
CA LEU A 223 -5.07 10.64 7.78
C LEU A 223 -4.76 12.08 8.21
N TYR A 224 -4.50 12.31 9.50
CA TYR A 224 -4.18 13.63 10.01
C TYR A 224 -2.85 14.17 9.46
N ARG A 225 -1.84 13.32 9.28
CA ARG A 225 -0.57 13.71 8.60
C ARG A 225 -0.82 14.24 7.20
N CYS A 226 -1.76 13.66 6.46
CA CYS A 226 -2.16 14.16 5.15
C CYS A 226 -2.75 15.58 5.23
N ILE A 227 -3.43 15.92 6.34
CA ILE A 227 -3.91 17.28 6.60
C ILE A 227 -2.76 18.21 7.01
N GLU A 228 -1.82 17.74 7.85
CA GLU A 228 -0.64 18.53 8.25
C GLU A 228 0.17 18.97 7.02
N MET A 229 0.27 18.11 5.99
CA MET A 229 0.90 18.45 4.71
C MET A 229 0.24 19.66 4.03
N LEU A 230 -1.05 19.92 4.24
CA LEU A 230 -1.78 21.04 3.64
C LEU A 230 -1.54 22.38 4.36
N TYR A 231 -0.94 22.38 5.55
CA TYR A 231 -0.81 23.59 6.37
C TYR A 231 -0.05 24.72 5.69
N PRO A 232 1.09 24.51 5.01
CA PRO A 232 1.75 25.61 4.31
C PRO A 232 0.88 26.15 3.17
N PHE A 233 0.25 25.26 2.40
CA PHE A 233 -0.52 25.59 1.20
C PHE A 233 -1.74 26.46 1.49
N ILE A 234 -2.44 26.23 2.61
CA ILE A 234 -3.61 27.04 2.97
C ILE A 234 -3.25 28.51 3.26
N TYR A 235 -2.01 28.79 3.69
CA TYR A 235 -1.54 30.16 3.91
C TYR A 235 -0.87 30.75 2.67
N LEU A 236 -0.16 29.92 1.91
CA LEU A 236 0.60 30.36 0.75
C LEU A 236 -0.26 30.52 -0.49
N GLY A 237 -1.42 29.85 -0.61
CA GLY A 237 -2.26 29.84 -1.82
C GLY A 237 -2.48 31.23 -2.42
N LYS A 238 -3.10 32.14 -1.65
CA LYS A 238 -3.35 33.51 -2.11
C LYS A 238 -2.07 34.33 -2.32
N PHE A 239 -1.03 34.08 -1.53
CA PHE A 239 0.23 34.82 -1.66
C PHE A 239 0.96 34.42 -2.94
N TYR A 240 0.99 33.13 -3.24
CA TYR A 240 1.60 32.54 -4.42
C TYR A 240 0.89 32.97 -5.71
N GLU A 241 -0.44 33.02 -5.72
CA GLU A 241 -1.22 33.53 -6.87
C GLU A 241 -0.88 34.99 -7.21
N ASN A 242 -0.48 35.79 -6.21
CA ASN A 242 -0.10 37.20 -6.41
C ASN A 242 1.39 37.42 -6.70
N LEU A 243 2.20 36.36 -6.72
CA LEU A 243 3.66 36.43 -6.88
C LEU A 243 4.13 36.44 -8.34
N GLU A 244 3.24 36.47 -9.33
CA GLU A 244 3.62 36.29 -10.73
C GLU A 244 4.54 37.41 -11.29
N PRO A 245 5.56 37.07 -12.10
CA PRO A 245 5.98 35.73 -12.53
C PRO A 245 7.09 35.12 -11.63
N THR A 246 6.91 33.86 -11.20
CA THR A 246 7.91 33.07 -10.47
C THR A 246 8.10 31.69 -11.12
N THR A 247 9.32 31.16 -11.07
CA THR A 247 9.65 29.80 -11.53
C THR A 247 9.61 28.75 -10.41
N LEU A 248 9.39 29.18 -9.16
CA LEU A 248 9.33 28.26 -8.02
C LEU A 248 7.93 27.69 -7.90
N THR A 249 7.82 26.38 -7.68
CA THR A 249 6.54 25.75 -7.33
C THR A 249 6.11 26.17 -5.91
N MET A 250 4.83 25.96 -5.57
CA MET A 250 4.34 26.26 -4.22
C MET A 250 4.99 25.36 -3.15
N VAL A 251 5.32 24.12 -3.52
CA VAL A 251 6.08 23.18 -2.68
C VAL A 251 7.49 23.73 -2.43
N ASP A 252 8.20 24.14 -3.48
CA ASP A 252 9.55 24.71 -3.35
C ASP A 252 9.55 25.98 -2.51
N LEU A 253 8.52 26.83 -2.67
CA LEU A 253 8.36 28.02 -1.85
C LEU A 253 8.16 27.66 -0.38
N ALA A 254 7.30 26.69 -0.09
CA ALA A 254 7.07 26.24 1.28
C ALA A 254 8.35 25.68 1.92
N ILE A 255 9.13 24.88 1.18
CA ILE A 255 10.43 24.35 1.61
C ILE A 255 11.41 25.49 1.89
N LYS A 256 11.57 26.44 0.97
CA LYS A 256 12.48 27.58 1.18
C LYS A 256 12.10 28.45 2.36
N LEU A 257 10.81 28.74 2.54
CA LEU A 257 10.35 29.49 3.71
C LEU A 257 10.64 28.75 5.02
N HIS A 258 10.55 27.43 5.01
CA HIS A 258 10.92 26.61 6.15
C HIS A 258 12.44 26.66 6.42
N ASP A 259 13.25 26.38 5.41
CA ASP A 259 14.70 26.24 5.57
C ASP A 259 15.40 27.58 5.84
N ASP A 260 15.01 28.64 5.14
CA ASP A 260 15.69 29.94 5.21
C ASP A 260 15.17 30.83 6.35
N LEU A 261 13.88 30.70 6.72
CA LEU A 261 13.22 31.59 7.68
C LEU A 261 12.67 30.86 8.91
N ALA A 262 12.81 29.54 9.00
CA ALA A 262 12.13 28.70 10.00
C ALA A 262 10.61 28.91 10.03
N TRP A 263 10.04 29.40 8.92
CA TRP A 263 8.62 29.72 8.85
C TRP A 263 7.80 28.43 8.77
N LYS A 264 6.79 28.34 9.62
CA LYS A 264 5.77 27.29 9.58
C LYS A 264 4.46 27.79 10.18
N PRO A 265 3.30 27.39 9.63
CA PRO A 265 2.01 27.69 10.23
C PRO A 265 1.87 27.10 11.63
N VAL A 266 1.16 27.81 12.51
CA VAL A 266 0.76 27.27 13.80
C VAL A 266 -0.33 26.21 13.57
N GLU A 267 -0.05 24.95 13.91
CA GLU A 267 -0.89 23.78 13.59
C GLU A 267 -2.37 23.99 13.91
N ARG A 268 -2.69 24.42 15.16
CA ARG A 268 -4.09 24.67 15.59
C ARG A 268 -4.78 25.73 14.73
N ASN A 269 -4.06 26.76 14.29
CA ASN A 269 -4.64 27.80 13.45
C ASN A 269 -4.81 27.32 12.01
N ALA A 270 -3.86 26.52 11.51
CA ALA A 270 -3.90 25.97 10.17
C ALA A 270 -5.09 25.02 9.96
N ILE A 271 -5.32 24.08 10.89
CA ILE A 271 -6.49 23.19 10.81
C ILE A 271 -7.81 23.97 10.91
N LYS A 272 -7.87 25.01 11.74
CA LYS A 272 -9.07 25.86 11.82
C LYS A 272 -9.34 26.54 10.48
N LYS A 273 -8.31 27.14 9.88
CA LYS A 273 -8.40 27.77 8.56
C LYS A 273 -8.83 26.79 7.47
N ILE A 274 -8.27 25.58 7.45
CA ILE A 274 -8.69 24.50 6.56
C ILE A 274 -10.19 24.24 6.71
N ILE A 275 -10.67 24.05 7.93
CA ILE A 275 -12.10 23.80 8.19
C ILE A 275 -12.96 25.00 7.78
N ASP A 276 -12.56 26.23 8.12
CA ASP A 276 -13.31 27.46 7.80
C ASP A 276 -13.44 27.70 6.29
N GLU A 277 -12.44 27.29 5.51
CA GLU A 277 -12.40 27.44 4.05
C GLU A 277 -12.94 26.21 3.30
N THR A 278 -13.35 25.15 4.00
CA THR A 278 -13.93 23.95 3.39
C THR A 278 -15.44 24.14 3.14
N PRO A 279 -15.95 23.84 1.94
CA PRO A 279 -17.39 23.89 1.67
C PRO A 279 -18.19 22.95 2.59
N ALA A 280 -19.37 23.39 3.03
CA ALA A 280 -20.18 22.70 4.02
C ALA A 280 -20.47 21.22 3.69
N GLN A 281 -20.65 20.88 2.40
CA GLN A 281 -20.90 19.51 1.95
C GLN A 281 -19.77 18.53 2.28
N PHE A 282 -18.51 18.99 2.38
CA PHE A 282 -17.37 18.15 2.76
C PHE A 282 -17.13 18.12 4.28
N LEU A 283 -17.87 18.95 5.05
CA LEU A 283 -17.77 19.03 6.51
C LEU A 283 -18.90 18.32 7.25
N GLU A 284 -19.95 17.88 6.55
CA GLU A 284 -21.15 17.33 7.16
C GLU A 284 -20.82 16.15 8.08
N ARG A 285 -20.08 15.15 7.56
CA ARG A 285 -19.71 13.95 8.33
C ARG A 285 -18.80 14.26 9.51
N LEU A 286 -17.83 15.18 9.35
CA LEU A 286 -16.96 15.65 10.44
C LEU A 286 -17.76 16.36 11.54
N THR A 287 -18.71 17.20 11.14
CA THR A 287 -19.55 17.96 12.07
C THR A 287 -20.49 17.03 12.85
N ASN A 288 -21.07 16.04 12.18
CA ASN A 288 -21.89 15.00 12.81
C ASN A 288 -21.06 14.13 13.77
N ALA A 289 -19.85 13.72 13.37
CA ALA A 289 -18.94 12.96 14.23
C ALA A 289 -18.59 13.75 15.52
N LYS A 290 -18.32 15.05 15.39
CA LYS A 290 -18.09 15.96 16.52
C LYS A 290 -19.31 16.04 17.43
N TYR A 291 -20.49 16.23 16.86
CA TYR A 291 -21.74 16.36 17.61
C TYR A 291 -22.03 15.09 18.43
N ILE A 292 -21.86 13.91 17.83
CA ILE A 292 -22.03 12.62 18.53
C ILE A 292 -21.04 12.46 19.68
N HIS A 293 -19.78 12.89 19.50
CA HIS A 293 -18.75 12.71 20.51
C HIS A 293 -18.95 13.64 21.72
N ILE A 294 -19.02 14.96 21.50
CA ILE A 294 -18.97 15.95 22.59
C ILE A 294 -20.27 16.72 22.79
N ASN A 295 -21.18 16.76 21.82
CA ASN A 295 -22.44 17.52 21.88
C ASN A 295 -22.26 18.97 22.43
N GLU A 296 -21.20 19.64 21.99
CA GLU A 296 -20.80 20.98 22.44
C GLU A 296 -20.55 21.90 21.24
N GLU A 297 -20.84 23.19 21.42
CA GLU A 297 -20.45 24.24 20.48
C GLU A 297 -18.93 24.48 20.55
N ARG A 298 -18.19 23.58 19.90
CA ARG A 298 -16.75 23.68 19.70
C ARG A 298 -16.44 23.78 18.21
N HIS A 299 -15.42 24.56 17.87
CA HIS A 299 -14.90 24.60 16.50
C HIS A 299 -14.41 23.20 16.07
N CYS A 300 -14.79 22.75 14.87
CA CYS A 300 -14.44 21.39 14.41
C CYS A 300 -12.91 21.21 14.30
N GLY A 301 -12.19 22.22 13.79
CA GLY A 301 -10.73 22.18 13.74
C GLY A 301 -10.06 22.05 15.12
N ASP A 302 -10.63 22.67 16.16
CA ASP A 302 -10.12 22.51 17.54
C ASP A 302 -10.36 21.08 18.04
N TRP A 303 -11.55 20.52 17.77
CA TRP A 303 -11.89 19.15 18.14
C TRP A 303 -10.95 18.11 17.49
N ILE A 304 -10.72 18.22 16.18
CA ILE A 304 -9.78 17.34 15.44
C ILE A 304 -8.37 17.48 16.03
N TYR A 305 -7.87 18.71 16.19
CA TYR A 305 -6.54 18.95 16.79
C TYR A 305 -6.40 18.34 18.20
N ASP A 306 -7.44 18.44 19.02
CA ASP A 306 -7.43 17.92 20.38
C ASP A 306 -7.54 16.39 20.45
N ILE A 307 -8.19 15.72 19.48
CA ILE A 307 -8.09 14.26 19.30
C ILE A 307 -6.63 13.88 19.04
N ARG A 308 -5.98 14.51 18.06
CA ARG A 308 -4.57 14.23 17.72
C ARG A 308 -3.66 14.37 18.93
N ASN A 309 -3.78 15.49 19.65
CA ASN A 309 -2.98 15.72 20.85
C ASN A 309 -3.29 14.75 22.00
N SER A 310 -4.53 14.25 22.10
CA SER A 310 -4.89 13.25 23.11
C SER A 310 -4.34 11.86 22.77
N ILE A 311 -4.06 11.57 21.50
CA ILE A 311 -3.40 10.32 21.08
C ILE A 311 -1.88 10.42 21.27
N VAL A 312 -1.27 11.54 20.86
CA VAL A 312 0.20 11.69 20.79
C VAL A 312 0.83 12.09 22.13
N HIS A 313 0.15 12.89 22.95
CA HIS A 313 0.73 13.46 24.16
C HIS A 313 0.19 12.82 25.44
N LEU A 314 1.08 12.14 26.15
CA LEU A 314 0.90 11.75 27.55
C LEU A 314 1.41 12.86 28.47
N ARG A 315 0.59 13.89 28.73
CA ARG A 315 0.95 14.98 29.67
C ARG A 315 0.17 14.86 30.97
N HIS A 316 0.87 15.04 32.09
CA HIS A 316 0.33 14.96 33.45
C HIS A 316 -0.89 15.87 33.72
N ASN A 317 -0.99 17.02 33.05
CA ASN A 317 -2.04 18.02 33.28
C ASN A 317 -3.03 18.17 32.10
N GLN A 318 -3.10 17.19 31.19
CA GLN A 318 -4.01 17.28 30.06
C GLN A 318 -5.42 16.85 30.49
N LYS A 319 -6.45 17.68 30.22
CA LYS A 319 -7.83 17.19 30.19
C LYS A 319 -7.90 16.12 29.09
N SER A 320 -7.87 14.85 29.48
CA SER A 320 -7.94 13.74 28.54
C SER A 320 -9.30 13.77 27.85
N MET A 321 -9.31 13.91 26.52
CA MET A 321 -10.52 13.69 25.75
C MET A 321 -10.92 12.21 25.87
N ASN A 322 -12.22 11.92 25.97
CA ASN A 322 -12.69 10.53 26.02
C ASN A 322 -12.66 9.91 24.62
N LEU A 323 -11.53 9.32 24.26
CA LEU A 323 -11.32 8.71 22.94
C LEU A 323 -12.16 7.45 22.69
N GLU A 324 -12.78 6.86 23.71
CA GLU A 324 -13.62 5.65 23.55
C GLU A 324 -14.98 5.98 22.91
N LYS A 325 -15.46 7.22 23.07
CA LYS A 325 -16.75 7.67 22.53
C LYS A 325 -16.64 8.35 21.17
N VAL A 326 -15.44 8.42 20.59
CA VAL A 326 -15.26 8.98 19.24
C VAL A 326 -15.95 8.05 18.24
N PRO A 327 -16.85 8.55 17.38
CA PRO A 327 -17.43 7.77 16.29
C PRO A 327 -16.39 7.61 15.17
N TRP A 328 -15.43 6.71 15.39
CA TRP A 328 -14.21 6.63 14.59
C TRP A 328 -14.44 6.42 13.10
N ASP A 329 -15.34 5.52 12.70
CA ASP A 329 -15.64 5.27 11.30
C ASP A 329 -16.18 6.54 10.60
N MET A 330 -17.10 7.26 11.27
CA MET A 330 -17.65 8.53 10.78
C MET A 330 -16.59 9.64 10.70
N LEU A 331 -15.67 9.68 11.67
CA LEU A 331 -14.52 10.58 11.64
C LEU A 331 -13.60 10.27 10.45
N VAL A 332 -13.30 8.99 10.20
CA VAL A 332 -12.45 8.55 9.08
C VAL A 332 -13.04 8.99 7.74
N ILE A 333 -14.31 8.68 7.47
CA ILE A 333 -14.95 9.10 6.21
C ILE A 333 -14.99 10.63 6.06
N GLY A 334 -15.26 11.37 7.15
CA GLY A 334 -15.23 12.83 7.12
C GLY A 334 -13.84 13.41 6.86
N MET A 335 -12.79 12.76 7.38
CA MET A 335 -11.41 13.14 7.09
C MET A 335 -11.07 12.87 5.61
N LEU A 336 -11.54 11.75 5.05
CA LEU A 336 -11.37 11.45 3.63
C LEU A 336 -12.11 12.45 2.72
N ASP A 337 -13.32 12.91 3.09
CA ASP A 337 -14.03 13.98 2.37
C ASP A 337 -13.22 15.28 2.34
N LEU A 338 -12.69 15.66 3.49
CA LEU A 338 -11.85 16.86 3.63
C LEU A 338 -10.57 16.75 2.78
N LEU A 339 -9.90 15.61 2.85
CA LEU A 339 -8.66 15.35 2.11
C LEU A 339 -8.92 15.34 0.61
N GLU A 340 -9.96 14.64 0.14
CA GLU A 340 -10.33 14.62 -1.28
C GLU A 340 -10.56 16.05 -1.80
N TYR A 341 -11.30 16.89 -1.08
CA TYR A 341 -11.55 18.27 -1.48
C TYR A 341 -10.24 19.07 -1.63
N TRP A 342 -9.40 19.08 -0.58
CA TRP A 342 -8.21 19.93 -0.57
C TRP A 342 -7.09 19.43 -1.48
N TYR A 343 -6.89 18.12 -1.60
CA TYR A 343 -5.91 17.58 -2.53
C TYR A 343 -6.33 17.80 -3.98
N ASN A 344 -7.63 17.78 -4.28
CA ASN A 344 -8.12 18.20 -5.59
C ASN A 344 -7.92 19.71 -5.82
N HIS A 345 -8.21 20.54 -4.82
CA HIS A 345 -8.04 22.00 -4.90
C HIS A 345 -6.58 22.40 -5.17
N PHE A 346 -5.63 21.74 -4.50
CA PHE A 346 -4.20 21.99 -4.67
C PHE A 346 -3.51 21.01 -5.64
N SER A 347 -4.26 20.22 -6.41
CA SER A 347 -3.70 19.16 -7.28
C SER A 347 -2.59 19.67 -8.21
N LYS A 348 -2.77 20.87 -8.80
CA LYS A 348 -1.77 21.51 -9.67
C LYS A 348 -0.46 21.89 -8.96
N HIS A 349 -0.49 21.99 -7.65
CA HIS A 349 0.65 22.40 -6.82
C HIS A 349 1.24 21.22 -6.04
N LEU A 350 0.47 20.16 -5.79
CA LEU A 350 0.86 18.99 -5.01
C LEU A 350 1.32 17.80 -5.86
N LEU A 351 1.04 17.82 -7.16
CA LEU A 351 1.59 16.87 -8.11
C LEU A 351 3.00 17.31 -8.47
N ASP A 352 3.98 16.44 -8.23
CA ASP A 352 5.36 16.67 -8.66
C ASP A 352 5.38 16.66 -10.21
N GLU A 353 6.14 17.55 -10.87
CA GLU A 353 6.24 17.53 -12.35
C GLU A 353 6.80 16.19 -12.88
N LYS A 354 7.44 15.39 -12.01
CA LYS A 354 7.90 14.04 -12.30
C LYS A 354 6.79 12.97 -12.21
N ASP A 355 5.68 13.26 -11.52
CA ASP A 355 4.49 12.41 -11.45
C ASP A 355 3.55 12.64 -12.66
N ILE A 356 3.76 13.73 -13.39
CA ILE A 356 3.14 13.99 -14.70
C ILE A 356 4.03 13.36 -15.77
N LEU A 357 4.04 12.01 -15.84
CA LEU A 357 4.66 11.34 -16.97
C LEU A 357 3.95 11.77 -18.26
N LYS A 358 4.79 12.21 -19.20
CA LYS A 358 4.42 12.68 -20.55
C LYS A 358 3.44 11.69 -21.19
N PRO A 359 2.44 12.18 -21.95
CA PRO A 359 1.72 11.31 -22.85
C PRO A 359 2.73 10.78 -23.88
N GLU A 360 2.95 9.47 -23.90
CA GLU A 360 3.40 8.76 -25.11
C GLU A 360 2.18 8.25 -25.86
#